data_AF-A0A4U1Z168-F1
#
_entry.id   AF-A0A4U1Z168-F1
#
_cell.length_a   1.000
_cell.length_b   1.000
_cell.length_c   1.000
_cell.angle_alpha   90.00
_cell.angle_beta   90.00
_cell.angle_gamma   90.00
#
_symmetry.space_group_name_H-M   'P 1'
#
loop_
_entity.id
_entity.type
_entity.pdbx_description
1 polymer ?
#
loop_
_entity_poly.entity_id
_entity_poly.type
_entity_poly.pdbx_seq_one_letter_code
_entity_poly.pdbx_strand_id
1 'polypeptide(L)'
;MGKVSEEKIEQALALFISEDRKINANAIARYLGCQRSNIANNYPKLLAKIDTARQVQKKQWDNRDLSYKNKKLTEQNKKQQKAISQLSKSAKGDDVSALLSHINALYSMYDDMRVRYENASELLLEYKEKYGKL
;
A
#
# COMPACT_ATOMS: atom_id res chain seq x y z
N MET A 1 45.62 -29.00 18.13
CA MET A 1 44.73 -28.07 17.38
C MET A 1 45.51 -27.52 16.20
N GLY A 2 45.04 -27.72 14.97
CA GLY A 2 45.78 -27.31 13.77
C GLY A 2 45.83 -25.79 13.64
N LYS A 3 47.02 -25.24 13.36
CA LYS A 3 47.17 -23.82 13.03
C LYS A 3 46.45 -23.55 11.71
N VAL A 4 45.36 -22.79 11.77
CA VAL A 4 44.71 -22.24 10.58
C VAL A 4 45.62 -21.15 10.01
N SER A 5 45.89 -21.18 8.71
CA SER A 5 46.66 -20.14 8.02
C SER A 5 45.77 -18.96 7.60
N GLU A 6 46.39 -17.81 7.38
CA GLU A 6 45.73 -16.61 6.85
C GLU A 6 45.02 -16.89 5.52
N GLU A 7 45.68 -17.59 4.59
CA GLU A 7 45.10 -17.99 3.29
C GLU A 7 43.80 -18.80 3.45
N LYS A 8 43.74 -19.73 4.41
CA LYS A 8 42.53 -20.54 4.65
C LYS A 8 41.37 -19.68 5.16
N ILE A 9 41.65 -18.65 5.95
CA ILE A 9 40.63 -17.72 6.44
C ILE A 9 40.11 -16.86 5.28
N GLU A 10 40.99 -16.38 4.41
CA GLU A 10 40.59 -15.59 3.24
C GLU A 10 39.79 -16.42 2.23
N GLN A 11 40.21 -17.66 1.95
CA GLN A 11 39.46 -18.58 1.10
C GLN A 11 38.07 -18.90 1.68
N ALA A 12 37.98 -19.16 2.98
CA ALA A 12 36.70 -19.38 3.64
C ALA A 12 35.78 -18.15 3.58
N LEU A 13 36.33 -16.95 3.77
CA LEU A 13 35.58 -15.71 3.65
C LEU A 13 35.06 -15.51 2.21
N ALA A 14 35.91 -15.72 1.20
CA ALA A 14 35.54 -15.63 -0.20
C ALA A 14 34.42 -16.61 -0.57
N LEU A 15 34.51 -17.85 -0.08
CA LEU A 15 33.49 -18.88 -0.28
C LEU A 15 32.14 -18.47 0.34
N PHE A 16 32.16 -17.94 1.56
CA PHE A 16 30.94 -17.50 2.23
C PHE A 16 30.28 -16.32 1.52
N ILE A 17 31.08 -15.43 0.92
CA ILE A 17 30.58 -14.34 0.09
C ILE A 17 29.97 -14.88 -1.21
N SER A 18 30.66 -15.76 -1.93
CA SER A 18 30.20 -16.28 -3.23
C SER A 18 28.92 -17.11 -3.11
N GLU A 19 28.78 -17.86 -2.02
CA GLU A 19 27.60 -18.70 -1.77
C GLU A 19 26.48 -17.98 -1.00
N ASP A 20 26.62 -16.68 -0.75
CA ASP A 20 25.69 -15.87 0.06
C ASP A 20 25.36 -16.52 1.43
N ARG A 21 26.36 -17.19 2.04
CA ARG A 21 26.22 -17.79 3.37
C ARG A 21 26.37 -16.71 4.44
N LYS A 22 25.72 -16.89 5.60
CA LYS A 22 25.83 -15.96 6.74
C LYS A 22 27.29 -15.79 7.19
N ILE A 23 27.86 -14.62 6.94
CA ILE A 23 29.23 -14.28 7.34
C ILE A 23 29.27 -13.92 8.82
N ASN A 24 30.06 -14.66 9.61
CA ASN A 24 30.52 -14.23 10.93
C ASN A 24 31.76 -15.04 11.35
N ALA A 25 32.55 -14.48 12.27
CA ALA A 25 33.78 -15.10 12.75
C ALA A 25 33.58 -16.50 13.35
N ASN A 26 32.45 -16.76 14.04
CA ASN A 26 32.16 -18.08 14.60
C ASN A 26 31.82 -19.11 13.52
N ALA A 27 31.21 -18.70 12.42
CA ALA A 27 30.86 -19.59 11.31
C ALA A 27 32.09 -19.94 10.49
N ILE A 28 32.96 -18.96 10.23
CA ILE A 28 34.25 -19.18 9.57
C ILE A 28 35.16 -20.05 10.44
N ALA A 29 35.25 -19.78 11.75
CA ALA A 29 36.04 -20.60 12.67
C ALA A 29 35.54 -22.06 12.72
N ARG A 30 34.22 -22.27 12.81
CA ARG A 30 33.62 -23.61 12.75
C ARG A 30 33.90 -24.31 11.42
N TYR A 31 33.79 -23.60 10.30
CA TYR A 31 34.11 -24.14 8.97
C TYR A 31 35.57 -24.60 8.86
N LEU A 32 36.49 -23.86 9.48
CA LEU A 32 37.92 -24.16 9.50
C LEU A 32 38.34 -25.13 10.61
N GLY A 33 37.40 -25.63 11.42
CA GLY A 33 37.68 -26.53 12.54
C GLY A 33 38.51 -25.89 13.66
N CYS A 34 38.41 -24.57 13.86
CA CYS A 34 39.15 -23.84 14.88
C CYS A 34 38.22 -23.03 15.81
N GLN A 35 38.76 -22.57 16.94
CA GLN A 35 38.04 -21.66 17.82
C GLN A 35 38.09 -20.22 17.28
N ARG A 36 37.03 -19.45 17.52
CA ARG A 36 36.99 -18.01 17.17
C ARG A 36 38.17 -17.23 17.77
N SER A 37 38.57 -17.57 18.99
CA SER A 37 39.74 -16.98 19.68
C SER A 37 41.03 -17.14 18.88
N ASN A 38 41.19 -18.23 18.13
CA ASN A 38 42.36 -18.44 17.27
C ASN A 38 42.45 -17.37 16.16
N ILE A 39 41.31 -17.02 15.55
CA ILE A 39 41.26 -15.94 14.56
C ILE A 39 41.46 -14.59 15.23
N ALA A 40 40.80 -14.35 16.36
CA ALA A 40 40.87 -13.07 17.06
C ALA A 40 42.28 -12.72 17.58
N ASN A 41 42.98 -13.72 18.12
CA ASN A 41 44.29 -13.50 18.75
C ASN A 41 45.43 -13.50 17.71
N ASN A 42 45.37 -14.39 16.72
CA ASN A 42 46.48 -14.57 15.77
C ASN A 42 46.28 -13.77 14.46
N TYR A 43 45.04 -13.40 14.11
CA TYR A 43 44.69 -12.74 12.85
C TYR A 43 43.69 -11.59 13.03
N PRO A 44 43.99 -10.57 13.86
CA PRO A 44 43.04 -9.48 14.16
C PRO A 44 42.64 -8.68 12.91
N LYS A 45 43.54 -8.52 11.92
CA LYS A 45 43.23 -7.85 10.65
C LYS A 45 42.17 -8.62 9.85
N LEU A 46 42.24 -9.95 9.84
CA LEU A 46 41.25 -10.79 9.17
C LEU A 46 39.93 -10.79 9.93
N LEU A 47 39.95 -10.72 11.26
CA LEU A 47 38.74 -10.56 12.05
C LEU A 47 37.99 -9.27 11.64
N ALA A 48 38.72 -8.15 11.50
CA ALA A 48 38.13 -6.90 11.02
C ALA A 48 37.54 -7.04 9.61
N LYS A 49 38.25 -7.68 8.67
CA LYS A 49 37.72 -7.97 7.32
C LYS A 49 36.42 -8.78 7.37
N ILE A 50 36.35 -9.81 8.20
CA ILE A 50 35.15 -10.64 8.39
C ILE A 50 33.98 -9.80 8.91
N ASP A 51 34.22 -8.92 9.88
CA ASP A 51 33.19 -8.06 10.44
C ASP A 51 32.71 -7.01 9.43
N THR A 52 33.60 -6.42 8.64
CA THR A 52 33.22 -5.53 7.53
C THR A 52 32.37 -6.27 6.49
N ALA A 53 32.80 -7.47 6.06
CA ALA A 53 32.05 -8.28 5.10
C ALA A 53 30.66 -8.65 5.62
N ARG A 54 30.54 -8.99 6.91
CA ARG A 54 29.25 -9.23 7.59
C ARG A 54 28.34 -8.00 7.55
N GLN A 55 28.88 -6.80 7.81
CA GLN A 55 28.09 -5.57 7.78
C GLN A 55 27.60 -5.26 6.36
N VAL A 56 28.45 -5.45 5.35
CA VAL A 56 28.09 -5.25 3.94
C VAL A 56 27.00 -6.24 3.53
N GLN A 57 27.15 -7.54 3.85
CA GLN A 57 26.14 -8.56 3.55
C GLN A 57 24.80 -8.23 4.21
N LYS A 58 24.82 -7.83 5.49
CA LYS A 58 23.59 -7.43 6.20
C LYS A 58 22.89 -6.28 5.47
N LYS A 59 23.61 -5.22 5.11
CA LYS A 59 23.05 -4.08 4.36
C LYS A 59 22.47 -4.52 3.02
N GLN A 60 23.14 -5.42 2.31
CA GLN A 60 22.64 -5.94 1.03
C GLN A 60 21.35 -6.75 1.21
N TRP A 61 21.27 -7.63 2.20
CA TRP A 61 20.07 -8.40 2.50
C TRP A 61 18.90 -7.51 2.94
N ASP A 62 19.14 -6.55 3.83
CA ASP A 62 18.15 -5.58 4.27
C ASP A 62 17.62 -4.76 3.07
N ASN A 63 18.51 -4.36 2.14
CA ASN A 63 18.11 -3.62 0.94
C ASN A 63 17.33 -4.48 -0.07
N ARG A 64 17.65 -5.78 -0.19
CA ARG A 64 16.86 -6.71 -1.02
C ARG A 64 15.43 -6.86 -0.48
N ASP A 65 15.28 -7.02 0.83
CA ASP A 65 13.96 -7.08 1.48
C ASP A 65 13.17 -5.78 1.32
N LEU A 66 13.81 -4.63 1.54
CA LEU A 66 13.20 -3.31 1.31
C LEU A 66 12.79 -3.10 -0.14
N SER A 67 13.61 -3.50 -1.10
CA SER A 67 13.30 -3.42 -2.54
C SER A 67 12.07 -4.26 -2.90
N TYR A 68 11.98 -5.48 -2.38
CA TYR A 68 10.82 -6.35 -2.58
C TYR A 68 9.54 -5.73 -2.01
N LYS A 69 9.60 -5.21 -0.77
CA LYS A 69 8.47 -4.53 -0.12
C LYS A 69 8.04 -3.28 -0.90
N ASN A 70 8.99 -2.46 -1.37
CA ASN A 70 8.70 -1.27 -2.17
C ASN A 70 8.04 -1.59 -3.51
N LYS A 71 8.47 -2.66 -4.18
CA LYS A 71 7.82 -3.11 -5.42
C LYS A 71 6.36 -3.50 -5.17
N LYS A 72 6.10 -4.28 -4.12
CA LYS A 72 4.75 -4.68 -3.72
C LYS A 72 3.85 -3.48 -3.39
N LEU A 73 4.36 -2.52 -2.62
CA LEU A 73 3.65 -1.28 -2.27
C LEU A 73 3.36 -0.42 -3.51
N THR A 74 4.30 -0.33 -4.45
CA THR A 74 4.13 0.43 -5.69
C THR A 74 3.03 -0.18 -6.57
N GLU A 75 2.98 -1.51 -6.67
CA GLU A 75 1.92 -2.22 -7.38
C GLU A 75 0.55 -2.02 -6.72
N GLN A 76 0.48 -2.05 -5.39
CA GLN A 76 -0.75 -1.78 -4.64
C GLN A 76 -1.23 -0.34 -4.84
N ASN A 77 -0.34 0.65 -4.75
CA ASN A 77 -0.66 2.05 -5.00
C ASN A 77 -1.19 2.26 -6.43
N LYS A 78 -0.56 1.64 -7.44
CA LYS A 78 -1.06 1.68 -8.83
C LYS A 78 -2.46 1.10 -8.95
N LYS A 79 -2.77 0.00 -8.27
CA LYS A 79 -4.12 -0.60 -8.26
C LYS A 79 -5.14 0.33 -7.60
N GLN A 80 -4.80 0.90 -6.45
CA GLN A 80 -5.68 1.84 -5.74
C GLN A 80 -5.93 3.11 -6.54
N GLN A 81 -4.90 3.71 -7.16
CA GLN A 81 -5.06 4.87 -8.03
C GLN A 81 -5.98 4.60 -9.23
N LYS A 82 -5.88 3.40 -9.83
CA LYS A 82 -6.82 2.97 -10.89
C LYS A 82 -8.24 2.85 -10.37
N ALA A 83 -8.44 2.23 -9.21
CA ALA A 83 -9.77 2.10 -8.60
C ALA A 83 -10.39 3.47 -8.27
N ILE A 84 -9.61 4.38 -7.68
CA ILE A 84 -10.04 5.76 -7.41
C ILE A 84 -10.41 6.47 -8.71
N SER A 85 -9.59 6.34 -9.75
CA SER A 85 -9.86 6.96 -11.06
C SER A 85 -11.10 6.38 -11.76
N GLN A 86 -11.43 5.12 -11.51
CA GLN A 86 -12.65 4.50 -12.02
C GLN A 86 -13.88 4.95 -11.22
N LEU A 87 -13.77 4.98 -9.89
CA LEU A 87 -14.83 5.48 -9.01
C LEU A 87 -15.14 6.96 -9.28
N SER A 88 -14.12 7.80 -9.48
CA SER A 88 -14.33 9.21 -9.82
C SER A 88 -14.95 9.42 -11.20
N LYS A 89 -14.73 8.49 -12.14
CA LYS A 89 -15.40 8.49 -13.46
C LYS A 89 -16.83 7.95 -13.39
N SER A 90 -17.15 7.09 -12.43
CA SER A 90 -18.49 6.56 -12.19
C SER A 90 -19.34 7.54 -11.37
N ALA A 91 -18.75 8.24 -10.41
CA ALA A 91 -19.38 9.31 -9.65
C ALA A 91 -19.30 10.64 -10.41
N LYS A 92 -19.65 10.62 -11.71
CA LYS A 92 -19.78 11.86 -12.47
C LYS A 92 -21.00 12.62 -11.96
N GLY A 93 -20.89 13.94 -11.92
CA GLY A 93 -21.98 14.84 -11.53
C GLY A 93 -23.27 14.70 -12.34
N ASP A 94 -23.27 13.86 -13.40
CA ASP A 94 -24.46 13.48 -14.16
C ASP A 94 -25.53 12.81 -13.29
N ASP A 95 -25.16 11.96 -12.32
CA ASP A 95 -26.14 11.30 -11.44
C ASP A 95 -26.79 12.32 -10.48
N VAL A 96 -26.01 13.26 -9.95
CA VAL A 96 -26.51 14.33 -9.07
C VAL A 96 -27.38 15.30 -9.86
N SER A 97 -26.97 15.65 -11.08
CA SER A 97 -27.73 16.51 -11.99
C SER A 97 -29.06 15.86 -12.39
N ALA A 98 -29.05 14.56 -12.72
CA ALA A 98 -30.25 13.80 -13.04
C ALA A 98 -31.21 13.73 -11.83
N LEU A 99 -30.69 13.47 -10.64
CA LEU A 99 -31.49 13.48 -9.40
C LEU A 99 -32.11 14.86 -9.12
N LEU A 100 -31.33 15.94 -9.26
CA LEU A 100 -31.85 17.29 -9.09
C LEU A 100 -32.91 17.64 -10.14
N SER A 101 -32.73 17.21 -11.38
CA SER A 101 -33.74 17.38 -12.43
C SER A 101 -35.05 16.66 -12.09
N HIS A 102 -34.98 15.43 -11.59
CA HIS A 102 -36.16 14.70 -11.13
C HIS A 102 -36.84 15.36 -9.92
N ILE A 103 -36.06 15.85 -8.95
CA ILE A 103 -36.60 16.58 -7.80
C ILE A 103 -37.36 17.84 -8.26
N ASN A 104 -36.77 18.61 -9.17
CA ASN A 104 -37.41 19.81 -9.71
C ASN A 104 -38.70 19.47 -10.46
N ALA A 105 -38.71 18.39 -11.25
CA ALA A 105 -39.91 17.94 -11.94
C ALA A 105 -41.05 17.58 -10.95
N LEU A 106 -40.73 16.92 -9.83
CA LEU A 106 -41.72 16.62 -8.79
C LEU A 106 -42.29 17.89 -8.14
N TYR A 107 -41.46 18.89 -7.86
CA TYR A 107 -41.94 20.18 -7.33
C TYR A 107 -42.84 20.89 -8.33
N SER A 108 -42.48 20.94 -9.62
CA SER A 108 -43.33 21.55 -10.64
C SER A 108 -44.68 20.83 -10.76
N MET A 109 -44.70 19.49 -10.72
CA MET A 109 -45.95 18.73 -10.74
C MET A 109 -46.82 19.01 -9.50
N TYR A 110 -46.20 19.14 -8.33
CA TYR A 110 -46.90 19.48 -7.10
C TYR A 110 -47.54 20.87 -7.18
N ASP A 111 -46.80 21.87 -7.66
CA ASP A 111 -47.31 23.23 -7.81
C ASP A 111 -48.46 23.28 -8.82
N ASP A 112 -48.34 22.61 -9.97
CA ASP A 112 -49.43 22.48 -10.95
C ASP A 112 -50.69 21.85 -10.35
N MET A 113 -50.52 20.78 -9.56
CA MET A 113 -51.64 20.11 -8.91
C MET A 113 -52.29 21.01 -7.85
N ARG A 114 -51.48 21.78 -7.11
CA ARG A 114 -51.98 22.74 -6.12
C ARG A 114 -52.83 23.84 -6.78
N VAL A 115 -52.35 24.43 -7.87
CA VAL A 115 -53.08 25.45 -8.62
C VAL A 115 -54.41 24.89 -9.15
N ARG A 116 -54.41 23.67 -9.70
CA ARG A 116 -55.64 23.01 -10.15
C ARG A 116 -56.63 22.81 -9.00
N TYR A 117 -56.14 22.43 -7.83
CA TYR A 117 -56.98 22.26 -6.64
C TYR A 117 -57.58 23.60 -6.17
N GLU A 118 -56.76 24.65 -6.10
CA GLU A 118 -57.19 26.01 -5.74
C GLU A 118 -58.31 26.49 -6.69
N ASN A 119 -58.08 26.40 -8.01
CA ASN A 119 -59.08 26.78 -9.02
C ASN A 119 -60.38 25.96 -8.91
N ALA A 120 -60.30 24.66 -8.69
CA ALA A 120 -61.48 23.81 -8.52
C ALA A 120 -62.25 24.16 -7.23
N SER A 121 -61.53 24.48 -6.15
CA SER A 121 -62.13 24.89 -4.89
C SER A 121 -62.85 26.24 -5.02
N GLU A 122 -62.29 27.21 -5.75
CA GLU A 122 -62.94 28.49 -6.03
C GLU A 122 -64.22 28.31 -6.84
N LEU A 123 -64.19 27.51 -7.91
CA LEU A 123 -65.39 27.23 -8.71
C LEU A 123 -66.51 26.56 -7.90
N LEU A 124 -66.17 25.67 -6.96
CA LEU A 124 -67.15 25.04 -6.07
C LEU A 124 -67.77 26.05 -5.10
N LEU A 125 -66.98 26.99 -4.59
CA LEU A 125 -67.49 28.07 -3.75
C LEU A 125 -68.45 28.98 -4.52
N GLU A 126 -68.06 29.42 -5.73
CA GLU A 126 -68.92 30.22 -6.60
C GLU A 126 -70.24 29.50 -6.93
N TYR A 127 -70.18 28.21 -7.24
CA TYR A 127 -71.36 27.40 -7.51
C TYR A 127 -72.29 27.33 -6.29
N LYS A 128 -71.72 27.08 -5.10
CA LYS A 128 -72.47 27.04 -3.84
C LYS A 128 -73.12 28.38 -3.53
N GLU A 129 -72.42 29.49 -3.73
CA GLU A 129 -72.95 30.85 -3.51
C GLU A 129 -74.10 31.17 -4.47
N LYS A 130 -73.96 30.76 -5.73
CA LYS A 130 -74.96 31.04 -6.77
C LYS A 130 -76.21 30.16 -6.69
N TYR A 131 -76.09 28.91 -6.26
CA TYR A 131 -77.17 27.92 -6.31
C TYR A 131 -77.59 27.34 -4.95
N GLY A 132 -76.92 27.73 -3.85
CA GLY A 132 -77.31 27.40 -2.48
C GLY A 132 -77.12 25.93 -2.07
N LYS A 133 -76.58 25.08 -2.94
CA LYS A 133 -76.22 23.68 -2.65
C LYS A 133 -74.88 23.34 -3.31
N LEU A 134 -74.10 22.48 -2.64
CA LEU A 134 -72.95 21.78 -3.20
C LEU A 134 -73.42 20.47 -3.85
#